data_AF-Q9R1L3-F1
#
_entry.id   AF-Q9R1L3-F1
#
_cell.length_a   1.000
_cell.length_b   1.000
_cell.length_c   1.000
_cell.angle_alpha   90.00
_cell.angle_beta   90.00
_cell.angle_gamma   90.00
#
_symmetry.space_group_name_H-M   'P 1'
#
loop_
_entity.id
_entity.type
_entity.pdbx_description
1 polymer ?
#
loop_
_entity_poly.entity_id
_entity_poly.type
_entity_poly.pdbx_seq_one_letter_code
_entity_poly.pdbx_strand_id
1 'polypeptide(L)' 'DPVNFKLLSHCLLVTMAARFPADFTPEVHEAWDKFMSILSSILTEKYR' A
#
# COMPACT_ATOMS: atom_id res chain seq x y z
N ASP A 1 5.96 -12.50 8.30
CA ASP A 1 6.75 -12.62 7.07
C ASP A 1 6.68 -11.31 6.29
N PRO A 2 7.81 -10.70 5.92
CA PRO A 2 7.89 -9.46 5.15
C PRO A 2 7.12 -9.50 3.82
N VAL A 3 6.95 -10.69 3.22
CA VAL A 3 6.25 -10.86 1.93
C VAL A 3 4.78 -10.49 2.01
N ASN A 4 4.15 -10.65 3.19
CA ASN A 4 2.72 -10.38 3.37
C ASN A 4 2.35 -8.89 3.25
N PHE A 5 3.30 -7.97 3.44
CA PHE A 5 3.03 -6.53 3.31
C PHE A 5 2.71 -6.11 1.87
N LYS A 6 3.25 -6.81 0.86
CA LYS A 6 2.90 -6.56 -0.55
C LYS A 6 1.45 -6.94 -0.86
N LEU A 7 1.01 -8.09 -0.34
CA LEU A 7 -0.38 -8.54 -0.46
C LEU A 7 -1.34 -7.55 0.22
N LEU A 8 -1.00 -7.10 1.44
CA LEU A 8 -1.78 -6.11 2.17
C LEU A 8 -1.89 -4.79 1.39
N SER A 9 -0.77 -4.28 0.84
CA SER A 9 -0.76 -3.07 0.01
C SER A 9 -1.73 -3.19 -1.17
N HIS A 10 -1.70 -4.31 -1.87
CA HIS A 10 -2.60 -4.56 -2.99
C HIS A 10 -4.08 -4.59 -2.57
N CYS A 11 -4.41 -5.29 -1.48
CA CYS A 11 -5.78 -5.33 -0.96
C CYS A 11 -6.30 -3.95 -0.56
N LEU A 12 -5.44 -3.11 0.03
CA LEU A 12 -5.80 -1.73 0.38
C LEU A 12 -6.03 -0.87 -0.87
N LEU A 13 -5.16 -0.96 -1.87
CA LEU A 13 -5.32 -0.24 -3.14
C LEU A 13 -6.63 -0.60 -3.84
N VAL A 14 -6.95 -1.90 -3.93
CA VAL A 14 -8.22 -2.37 -4.52
C VAL A 14 -9.42 -1.86 -3.72
N THR A 15 -9.32 -1.86 -2.39
CA THR A 15 -10.40 -1.35 -1.52
C THR A 15 -10.59 0.16 -1.71
N MET A 16 -9.51 0.93 -1.79
CA MET A 16 -9.55 2.38 -2.02
C MET A 16 -10.16 2.69 -3.40
N ALA A 17 -9.76 1.96 -4.44
CA ALA A 17 -10.34 2.10 -5.78
C ALA A 17 -11.84 1.78 -5.81
N ALA A 18 -12.27 0.75 -5.08
CA ALA A 18 -13.68 0.34 -5.02
C ALA A 18 -14.56 1.29 -4.19
N ARG A 19 -14.00 1.90 -3.13
CA ARG A 19 -14.75 2.74 -2.19
C ARG A 19 -14.71 4.23 -2.53
N PHE A 20 -13.65 4.69 -3.19
CA PHE A 20 -13.42 6.09 -3.55
C PHE A 20 -13.05 6.25 -5.03
N PRO A 21 -13.89 5.77 -5.98
CA PRO A 21 -13.52 5.76 -7.40
C PRO A 21 -13.31 7.15 -8.00
N ALA A 22 -13.98 8.18 -7.49
CA ALA A 22 -13.82 9.56 -7.96
C ALA A 22 -12.50 10.21 -7.50
N ASP A 23 -12.00 9.81 -6.32
CA ASP A 23 -10.79 10.36 -5.71
C ASP A 23 -9.56 9.48 -5.96
N PHE A 24 -9.75 8.28 -6.51
CA PHE A 24 -8.66 7.34 -6.84
C PHE A 24 -8.00 7.70 -8.17
N THR A 25 -7.33 8.85 -8.20
CA THR A 25 -6.56 9.30 -9.35
C THR A 25 -5.23 8.56 -9.47
N PRO A 26 -4.55 8.58 -10.63
CA PRO A 26 -3.23 8.00 -10.80
C PRO A 26 -2.19 8.53 -9.78
N GLU A 27 -2.27 9.81 -9.44
CA GLU A 27 -1.38 10.45 -8.45
C GLU A 27 -1.62 9.91 -7.04
N VAL A 28 -2.89 9.70 -6.67
CA VAL A 28 -3.27 9.09 -5.39
C VAL A 28 -2.80 7.64 -5.33
N HIS A 29 -2.95 6.88 -6.41
CA HIS A 29 -2.44 5.51 -6.51
C HIS A 29 -0.92 5.46 -6.31
N GLU A 30 -0.16 6.32 -7.00
CA GLU A 30 1.30 6.38 -6.87
C GLU A 30 1.74 6.79 -5.45
N ALA A 31 1.03 7.75 -4.82
CA ALA A 31 1.30 8.16 -3.45
C ALA A 31 1.09 7.01 -2.45
N TRP A 32 0.01 6.24 -2.62
CA TRP A 32 -0.28 5.07 -1.78
C TRP A 32 0.76 3.96 -1.95
N ASP A 33 1.18 3.69 -3.18
CA ASP A 33 2.21 2.67 -3.44
C ASP A 33 3.54 3.03 -2.76
N LYS A 34 4.00 4.28 -2.91
CA LYS A 34 5.20 4.79 -2.23
C LYS A 34 5.08 4.72 -0.71
N PHE A 35 3.95 5.15 -0.16
CA PHE A 35 3.68 5.11 1.28
C PHE A 35 3.76 3.68 1.83
N MET A 36 3.08 2.74 1.19
CA MET A 36 3.08 1.33 1.61
C MET A 36 4.46 0.67 1.48
N SER A 37 5.24 1.05 0.47
CA SER A 37 6.63 0.60 0.33
C SER A 37 7.50 1.05 1.51
N ILE A 38 7.39 2.32 1.91
CA ILE A 38 8.13 2.86 3.07
C ILE A 38 7.65 2.20 4.36
N LEU A 39 6.33 2.08 4.57
CA LEU A 39 5.77 1.39 5.73
C LEU A 39 6.26 -0.05 5.84
N SER A 40 6.23 -0.80 4.74
CA SER A 40 6.73 -2.18 4.71
C SER A 40 8.22 -2.23 5.06
N SER A 41 9.02 -1.29 4.58
CA SER A 41 10.45 -1.20 4.91
C SER A 41 10.66 -0.99 6.41
N ILE A 42 9.93 -0.04 7.01
CA ILE A 42 10.06 0.28 8.45
C ILE A 42 9.56 -0.88 9.32
N LEU A 43 8.43 -1.50 8.97
CA LEU A 43 7.86 -2.60 9.75
C LEU A 43 8.71 -3.88 9.69
N THR A 44 9.50 -4.05 8.62
CA THR A 44 10.38 -5.20 8.45
C THR A 44 11.81 -4.95 8.94
N GLU A 45 12.16 -3.71 9.28
CA GLU A 45 13.50 -3.28 9.70
C GLU A 45 14.02 -4.07 10.91
N LYS A 46 13.14 -4.37 11.88
CA LYS A 46 13.46 -5.13 13.10
C LYS A 46 12.89 -6.54 13.13
N TYR A 47 12.51 -7.07 11.97
CA TYR A 47 11.98 -8.43 11.86
C TYR A 47 13.08 -9.51 11.98
N ARG A 48 14.35 -9.10 12.13
CA ARG A 48 15.47 -9.93 12.56
C ARG A 48 15.83 -9.68 14.01
#